data_AF-A0A165TIM8-F1
#
_entry.id   AF-A0A165TIM8-F1
#
_cell.length_a   1.000
_cell.length_b   1.000
_cell.length_c   1.000
_cell.angle_alpha   90.00
_cell.angle_beta   90.00
_cell.angle_gamma   90.00
#
_symmetry.space_group_name_H-M   'P 1'
#
loop_
_entity.id
_entity.type
_entity.pdbx_description
1 polymer ?
#
loop_
_entity_poly.entity_id
_entity_poly.type
_entity_poly.pdbx_seq_one_letter_code
_entity_poly.pdbx_strand_id
1 'polypeptide(L)'
;MHEYYAAVERTHASGEIEVWAAVYSIQFVPKRADGYTFGYKDMCESMGPYLYDCPESILDLLTPTDDEATNMWRERCRSTAMKRASIRSLQDGAFIELSDPVLFTNGMRLVAFQVKKFGRKLRFMDPRDGWMYQISRRALMARDFCFVTEHEAVSANAHLQSQPA
;
A
#
# COMPACT_ATOMS: atom_id res chain seq x y z
N MET A 1 -11.58 1.66 -7.48
CA MET A 1 -12.32 0.48 -7.00
C MET A 1 -12.38 0.63 -5.50
N HIS A 2 -13.58 0.47 -4.92
CA HIS A 2 -13.76 0.53 -3.47
C HIS A 2 -13.78 -0.91 -2.93
N GLU A 3 -13.38 -1.07 -1.67
CA GLU A 3 -13.26 -2.36 -1.02
C GLU A 3 -14.06 -2.30 0.28
N TYR A 4 -14.84 -3.34 0.55
CA TYR A 4 -15.54 -3.51 1.82
C TYR A 4 -15.19 -4.87 2.42
N TYR A 5 -14.98 -4.87 3.73
CA TYR A 5 -14.54 -6.03 4.50
C TYR A 5 -15.45 -6.19 5.71
N ALA A 6 -15.78 -7.44 6.05
CA ALA A 6 -16.50 -7.77 7.26
C ALA A 6 -16.00 -9.09 7.84
N ALA A 7 -15.91 -9.17 9.17
CA ALA A 7 -15.82 -10.45 9.88
C ALA A 7 -17.24 -11.04 9.97
N VAL A 8 -17.42 -12.24 9.44
CA VAL A 8 -18.72 -12.92 9.38
C VAL A 8 -18.66 -14.17 10.25
N GLU A 9 -19.47 -14.19 11.30
CA GLU A 9 -19.68 -15.37 12.12
C GLU A 9 -20.63 -16.34 11.42
N ARG A 10 -20.25 -17.61 11.35
CA ARG A 10 -21.03 -18.72 10.83
C ARG A 10 -21.11 -19.81 11.88
N THR A 11 -22.33 -20.19 12.25
CA THR A 11 -22.59 -21.39 13.05
C THR A 11 -22.86 -22.57 12.13
N HIS A 12 -22.08 -23.64 12.27
CA HIS A 12 -22.27 -24.90 11.56
C HIS A 12 -23.34 -25.75 12.23
N ALA A 13 -23.92 -26.72 11.49
CA ALA A 13 -24.92 -27.63 12.03
C ALA A 13 -24.39 -28.49 13.20
N SER A 14 -23.07 -28.67 13.28
CA SER A 14 -22.35 -29.32 14.39
C SER A 14 -22.32 -28.48 15.67
N GLY A 15 -22.69 -27.20 15.62
CA GLY A 15 -22.53 -26.24 16.71
C GLY A 15 -21.17 -25.52 16.72
N GLU A 16 -20.27 -25.87 15.80
CA GLU A 16 -18.99 -25.16 15.62
C GLU A 16 -19.22 -23.73 15.11
N ILE A 17 -18.47 -22.78 15.64
CA ILE A 17 -18.52 -21.37 15.25
C ILE A 17 -17.23 -21.02 14.52
N GLU A 18 -17.35 -20.44 13.34
CA GLU A 18 -16.26 -19.98 12.50
C GLU A 18 -16.47 -18.50 12.14
N VAL A 19 -15.43 -17.69 12.27
CA VAL A 19 -15.43 -16.30 11.82
C VAL A 19 -14.48 -16.15 10.65
N TRP A 20 -15.00 -15.76 9.50
CA TRP A 20 -14.24 -15.60 8.25
C TRP A 20 -14.42 -14.20 7.66
N ALA A 21 -13.48 -13.78 6.81
CA ALA A 21 -13.56 -12.46 6.18
C ALA A 21 -14.36 -12.49 4.88
N ALA A 22 -15.47 -11.75 4.85
CA ALA A 22 -16.17 -11.40 3.62
C ALA A 22 -15.52 -10.18 2.96
N VAL A 23 -15.33 -10.27 1.65
CA VAL A 23 -14.62 -9.28 0.84
C VAL A 23 -15.49 -8.87 -0.34
N TYR A 24 -15.69 -7.57 -0.51
CA TYR A 24 -16.49 -7.03 -1.60
C TYR A 24 -15.68 -6.02 -2.41
N SER A 25 -15.54 -6.30 -3.71
CA SER A 25 -15.10 -5.29 -4.67
C SER A 25 -16.32 -4.46 -5.07
N ILE A 26 -16.28 -3.15 -4.85
CA ILE A 26 -17.40 -2.24 -5.08
C ILE A 26 -17.06 -1.25 -6.18
N GLN A 27 -18.00 -1.06 -7.10
CA GLN A 27 -17.94 -0.06 -8.15
C GLN A 27 -19.20 0.81 -8.12
N PHE A 28 -19.00 2.13 -8.08
CA PHE A 28 -20.07 3.12 -8.18
C PHE A 28 -19.75 4.08 -9.34
N VAL A 29 -20.62 4.11 -10.35
CA VAL A 29 -20.51 4.94 -11.55
C VAL A 29 -21.82 5.71 -11.73
N PRO A 30 -21.96 6.91 -11.15
CA PRO A 30 -23.23 7.65 -11.11
C PRO A 30 -23.84 7.97 -12.48
N LYS A 31 -23.02 8.14 -13.51
CA LYS A 31 -23.43 8.58 -14.85
C LYS A 31 -23.33 7.45 -15.88
N ARG A 32 -23.51 6.20 -15.47
CA ARG A 32 -23.42 5.06 -16.39
C ARG A 32 -24.62 5.06 -17.34
N ALA A 33 -24.36 4.92 -18.63
CA ALA A 33 -25.38 5.07 -19.67
C ALA A 33 -26.46 3.97 -19.67
N ASP A 34 -26.14 2.79 -19.14
CA ASP A 34 -27.02 1.63 -19.03
C ASP A 34 -27.87 1.64 -17.74
N GLY A 35 -27.72 2.66 -16.87
CA GLY A 35 -28.44 2.77 -15.61
C GLY A 35 -27.89 1.91 -14.46
N TYR A 36 -26.89 1.04 -14.70
CA TYR A 36 -26.28 0.19 -13.66
C TYR A 36 -25.22 0.96 -12.86
N THR A 37 -25.67 1.93 -12.05
CA THR A 37 -24.79 2.87 -11.34
C THR A 37 -24.01 2.26 -10.18
N PHE A 38 -24.41 1.08 -9.70
CA PHE A 38 -23.77 0.37 -8.59
C PHE A 38 -23.61 -1.11 -8.94
N GLY A 39 -22.46 -1.68 -8.62
CA GLY A 39 -22.20 -3.10 -8.73
C GLY A 39 -21.17 -3.54 -7.70
N TYR A 40 -21.25 -4.80 -7.31
CA TYR A 40 -20.27 -5.42 -6.44
C TYR A 40 -19.96 -6.85 -6.88
N LYS A 41 -18.83 -7.36 -6.40
CA LYS A 41 -18.48 -8.77 -6.44
C LYS A 41 -18.11 -9.22 -5.04
N ASP A 42 -18.87 -10.16 -4.51
CA ASP A 42 -18.61 -10.83 -3.23
C ASP A 42 -17.59 -11.96 -3.40
N MET A 43 -16.70 -12.07 -2.43
CA MET A 43 -15.64 -13.07 -2.33
C MET A 43 -15.40 -13.35 -0.84
N CYS A 44 -14.79 -14.49 -0.51
CA CYS A 44 -14.23 -14.73 0.83
C CYS A 44 -12.70 -14.80 0.77
N GLU A 45 -12.06 -14.77 1.94
CA GLU A 45 -10.60 -14.81 2.08
C GLU A 45 -9.93 -16.02 1.41
N SER A 46 -10.59 -17.18 1.39
CA SER A 46 -10.07 -18.38 0.74
C SER A 46 -10.12 -18.34 -0.79
N MET A 47 -10.84 -17.38 -1.38
CA MET A 47 -10.88 -17.20 -2.84
C MET A 47 -9.70 -16.40 -3.39
N GLY A 48 -8.79 -15.92 -2.52
CA GLY A 48 -7.64 -15.11 -2.92
C GLY A 48 -8.03 -13.86 -3.71
N PRO A 49 -8.79 -12.91 -3.14
CA PRO A 49 -9.45 -11.82 -3.88
C PRO A 49 -8.50 -10.79 -4.52
N TYR A 50 -7.19 -10.88 -4.31
CA TYR A 50 -6.18 -9.89 -4.70
C TYR A 50 -6.47 -8.45 -4.19
N LEU A 51 -7.27 -8.34 -3.13
CA LEU A 51 -7.56 -7.10 -2.40
C LEU A 51 -6.96 -7.22 -1.00
N TYR A 52 -6.04 -6.32 -0.64
CA TYR A 52 -5.19 -6.47 0.55
C TYR A 52 -5.37 -5.32 1.55
N ASP A 53 -6.43 -4.53 1.44
CA ASP A 53 -6.66 -3.38 2.29
C ASP A 53 -7.47 -3.71 3.55
N CYS A 54 -7.65 -5.00 3.87
CA CYS A 54 -8.40 -5.44 5.04
C CYS A 54 -7.80 -4.85 6.33
N PRO A 55 -8.58 -4.13 7.15
CA PRO A 55 -8.13 -3.61 8.44
C PRO A 55 -7.67 -4.71 9.39
N GLU A 56 -6.61 -4.43 10.16
CA GLU A 56 -6.10 -5.36 11.18
C GLU A 56 -7.18 -5.73 12.20
N SER A 57 -8.04 -4.78 12.59
CA SER A 57 -9.16 -5.03 13.50
C SER A 57 -10.16 -6.07 13.01
N ILE A 58 -10.29 -6.28 11.68
CA ILE A 58 -11.11 -7.35 11.12
C ILE A 58 -10.33 -8.66 11.15
N LEU A 59 -9.05 -8.64 10.75
CA LEU A 59 -8.18 -9.82 10.75
C LEU A 59 -8.04 -10.44 12.15
N ASP A 60 -8.05 -9.62 13.19
CA ASP A 60 -7.93 -10.05 14.59
C ASP A 60 -9.19 -10.75 15.13
N LEU A 61 -10.32 -10.64 14.43
CA LEU A 61 -11.57 -11.33 14.77
C LEU A 61 -11.71 -12.70 14.12
N LEU A 62 -10.85 -13.04 13.16
CA LEU A 62 -11.02 -14.23 12.33
C LEU A 62 -10.56 -15.49 13.05
N THR A 63 -11.31 -16.57 12.89
CA THR A 63 -10.94 -17.88 13.43
C THR A 63 -9.62 -18.35 12.79
N PRO A 64 -8.66 -18.90 13.56
CA PRO A 64 -7.48 -19.54 13.02
C PRO A 64 -7.85 -20.67 12.04
N THR A 65 -7.07 -20.83 10.98
CA THR A 65 -7.31 -21.85 9.96
C THR A 65 -5.98 -22.41 9.47
N ASP A 66 -5.98 -23.66 9.01
CA ASP A 66 -4.83 -24.30 8.37
C ASP A 66 -4.82 -24.09 6.84
N ASP A 67 -5.83 -23.40 6.28
CA ASP A 67 -5.87 -23.08 4.86
C ASP A 67 -4.76 -22.09 4.47
N GLU A 68 -3.77 -22.59 3.72
CA GLU A 68 -2.60 -21.84 3.28
C GLU A 68 -2.99 -20.62 2.45
N ALA A 69 -4.00 -20.74 1.58
CA ALA A 69 -4.44 -19.63 0.72
C ALA A 69 -5.03 -18.48 1.56
N THR A 70 -5.88 -18.81 2.53
CA THR A 70 -6.44 -17.84 3.50
C THR A 70 -5.34 -17.18 4.32
N ASN A 71 -4.43 -17.96 4.90
CA ASN A 71 -3.34 -17.42 5.72
C ASN A 71 -2.41 -16.50 4.93
N MET A 72 -2.07 -16.88 3.69
CA MET A 72 -1.31 -16.02 2.78
C MET A 72 -2.03 -14.70 2.51
N TRP A 73 -3.36 -14.73 2.30
CA TRP A 73 -4.13 -13.51 2.08
C TRP A 73 -4.12 -12.60 3.33
N ARG A 74 -4.33 -13.17 4.52
CA ARG A 74 -4.29 -12.44 5.81
C ARG A 74 -2.92 -11.79 6.02
N GLU A 75 -1.83 -12.52 5.77
CA GLU A 75 -0.46 -12.00 5.91
C GLU A 75 -0.19 -10.85 4.94
N ARG A 76 -0.63 -10.96 3.68
CA ARG A 76 -0.52 -9.86 2.71
C ARG A 76 -1.30 -8.62 3.14
N CYS A 77 -2.45 -8.79 3.79
CA CYS A 77 -3.20 -7.66 4.36
C CYS A 77 -2.42 -6.98 5.49
N ARG A 78 -1.83 -7.75 6.42
CA ARG A 78 -0.99 -7.21 7.51
C ARG A 78 0.24 -6.48 6.96
N SER A 79 0.97 -7.09 6.03
CA SER A 79 2.11 -6.43 5.35
C SER A 79 1.70 -5.12 4.68
N THR A 80 0.54 -5.09 4.02
CA THR A 80 -0.01 -3.88 3.39
C THR A 80 -0.34 -2.81 4.44
N ALA A 81 -0.91 -3.18 5.58
CA ALA A 81 -1.18 -2.27 6.70
C ALA A 81 0.12 -1.69 7.28
N MET A 82 1.16 -2.51 7.49
CA MET A 82 2.48 -2.06 7.95
C MET A 82 3.11 -1.05 7.00
N LYS A 83 3.10 -1.33 5.68
CA LYS A 83 3.59 -0.39 4.65
C LYS A 83 2.83 0.94 4.64
N ARG A 84 1.53 0.91 4.93
CA ARG A 84 0.73 2.14 5.07
C ARG A 84 1.08 2.89 6.34
N ALA A 85 1.34 2.18 7.43
CA ALA A 85 1.78 2.78 8.69
C ALA A 85 3.15 3.47 8.53
N SER A 86 4.12 2.84 7.86
CA SER A 86 5.42 3.46 7.59
C SER A 86 5.28 4.72 6.72
N ILE A 87 4.48 4.69 5.65
CA ILE A 87 4.25 5.90 4.84
C ILE A 87 3.58 7.02 5.66
N ARG A 88 2.66 6.66 6.58
CA ARG A 88 2.03 7.65 7.48
C ARG A 88 3.02 8.24 8.49
N SER A 89 4.07 7.51 8.86
CA SER A 89 5.08 7.99 9.82
C SER A 89 6.09 8.96 9.21
N LEU A 90 6.16 9.08 7.88
CA LEU A 90 6.97 10.08 7.19
C LEU A 90 6.64 11.48 7.69
N GLN A 91 7.64 12.22 8.14
CA GLN A 91 7.50 13.60 8.61
C GLN A 91 7.87 14.59 7.50
N ASP A 92 7.34 15.82 7.59
CA ASP A 92 7.78 16.88 6.69
C ASP A 92 9.25 17.22 6.95
N GLY A 93 10.04 17.40 5.89
CA GLY A 93 11.48 17.69 5.96
C GLY A 93 12.37 16.48 6.21
N ALA A 94 11.83 15.29 6.52
CA ALA A 94 12.62 14.09 6.71
C ALA A 94 13.33 13.66 5.42
N PHE A 95 14.54 13.10 5.53
CA PHE A 95 15.25 12.50 4.40
C PHE A 95 15.08 10.98 4.45
N ILE A 96 14.76 10.40 3.30
CA ILE A 96 14.60 8.96 3.15
C ILE A 96 15.42 8.45 1.97
N GLU A 97 15.86 7.21 2.07
CA GLU A 97 16.43 6.44 0.97
C GLU A 97 15.55 5.22 0.70
N LEU A 98 15.19 5.00 -0.57
CA LEU A 98 14.38 3.87 -1.00
C LEU A 98 15.26 2.66 -1.26
N SER A 99 14.71 1.46 -1.08
CA SER A 99 15.40 0.20 -1.41
C SER A 99 15.80 0.11 -2.88
N ASP A 100 14.99 0.68 -3.76
CA ASP A 100 15.16 0.64 -5.21
C ASP A 100 14.95 2.02 -5.83
N PRO A 101 15.81 2.43 -6.78
CA PRO A 101 15.64 3.70 -7.46
C PRO A 101 14.28 3.84 -8.19
N VAL A 102 13.87 5.09 -8.35
CA VAL A 102 12.71 5.49 -9.13
C VAL A 102 13.18 6.19 -10.40
N LEU A 103 12.74 5.67 -11.55
CA LEU A 103 12.91 6.32 -12.84
C LEU A 103 11.74 7.29 -13.07
N PHE A 104 12.06 8.56 -13.34
CA PHE A 104 11.09 9.60 -13.62
C PHE A 104 10.99 9.89 -15.12
N THR A 105 9.90 10.53 -15.52
CA THR A 105 9.60 10.86 -16.92
C THR A 105 10.60 11.82 -17.56
N ASN A 106 11.35 12.59 -16.76
CA ASN A 106 12.44 13.45 -17.22
C ASN A 106 13.77 12.69 -17.40
N GLY A 107 13.77 11.36 -17.27
CA GLY A 107 14.96 10.51 -17.39
C GLY A 107 15.78 10.40 -16.10
N MET A 108 15.42 11.12 -15.03
CA MET A 108 16.15 11.06 -13.77
C MET A 108 15.91 9.74 -13.05
N ARG A 109 16.99 9.18 -12.50
CA ARG A 109 16.97 7.99 -11.65
C ARG A 109 17.43 8.38 -10.24
N LEU A 110 16.52 8.39 -9.28
CA LEU A 110 16.80 8.86 -7.92
C LEU A 110 16.42 7.80 -6.88
N VAL A 111 17.15 7.74 -5.78
CA VAL A 111 16.94 6.76 -4.70
C VAL A 111 16.66 7.43 -3.36
N ALA A 112 17.20 8.63 -3.12
CA ALA A 112 17.02 9.37 -1.88
C ALA A 112 16.31 10.71 -2.08
N PHE A 113 15.52 11.13 -1.09
CA PHE A 113 14.64 12.29 -1.20
C PHE A 113 14.41 12.97 0.14
N GLN A 114 14.23 14.29 0.12
CA GLN A 114 13.58 15.00 1.21
C GLN A 114 12.06 14.94 1.04
N VAL A 115 11.35 14.51 2.09
CA VAL A 115 9.89 14.48 2.13
C VAL A 115 9.35 15.91 2.30
N LYS A 116 8.40 16.29 1.44
CA LYS A 116 7.63 17.53 1.55
C LYS A 116 6.13 17.22 1.63
N LYS A 117 5.46 17.67 2.68
CA LYS A 117 4.02 17.53 2.90
C LYS A 117 3.27 18.76 2.41
N PHE A 118 2.27 18.53 1.56
CA PHE A 118 1.31 19.53 1.11
C PHE A 118 -0.09 19.08 1.53
N GLY A 119 -0.43 19.34 2.80
CA GLY A 119 -1.61 18.76 3.44
C GLY A 119 -1.52 17.23 3.49
N ARG A 120 -2.46 16.54 2.83
CA ARG A 120 -2.46 15.07 2.72
C ARG A 120 -1.52 14.52 1.62
N LYS A 121 -1.01 15.39 0.74
CA LYS A 121 -0.19 14.97 -0.40
C LYS A 121 1.29 14.93 0.00
N LEU A 122 1.99 13.89 -0.42
CA LEU A 122 3.44 13.77 -0.32
C LEU A 122 4.08 14.19 -1.65
N ARG A 123 5.21 14.88 -1.52
CA ARG A 123 6.15 15.23 -2.58
C ARG A 123 7.55 14.88 -2.11
N PHE A 124 8.43 14.60 -3.07
CA PHE A 124 9.77 14.11 -2.81
C PHE A 124 10.74 15.01 -3.53
N MET A 125 11.54 15.76 -2.77
CA MET A 125 12.50 16.70 -3.32
C MET A 125 13.86 16.02 -3.43
N ASP A 126 14.54 16.17 -4.56
CA ASP A 126 15.95 15.77 -4.67
C ASP A 126 16.79 16.74 -3.82
N PRO A 127 17.56 16.24 -2.83
CA PRO A 127 18.32 17.09 -1.92
C PRO A 127 19.48 17.83 -2.61
N ARG A 128 19.85 17.46 -3.84
CA ARG A 128 21.00 18.05 -4.54
C ARG A 128 20.69 19.38 -5.22
N ASP A 129 19.52 19.46 -5.83
CA ASP A 129 19.14 20.54 -6.74
C ASP A 129 17.77 21.17 -6.39
N GLY A 130 17.05 20.58 -5.44
CA GLY A 130 15.76 21.08 -4.97
C GLY A 130 14.59 20.76 -5.89
N TRP A 131 14.78 19.96 -6.96
CA TRP A 131 13.68 19.60 -7.84
C TRP A 131 12.67 18.69 -7.14
N MET A 132 11.39 18.96 -7.39
CA MET A 132 10.31 18.26 -6.72
C MET A 132 9.69 17.19 -7.63
N TYR A 133 9.58 15.98 -7.09
CA TYR A 133 9.08 14.80 -7.74
C TYR A 133 7.81 14.28 -7.06
N GLN A 134 6.97 13.61 -7.85
CA GLN A 134 5.83 12.86 -7.33
C GLN A 134 6.14 11.37 -7.45
N ILE A 135 6.20 10.69 -6.31
CA ILE A 135 6.18 9.23 -6.27
C ILE A 135 4.73 8.83 -5.97
N SER A 136 4.13 8.04 -6.87
CA SER A 136 2.76 7.58 -6.64
C SER A 136 2.72 6.70 -5.38
N ARG A 137 1.58 6.68 -4.67
CA ARG A 137 1.41 5.82 -3.49
C ARG A 137 1.73 4.36 -3.79
N ARG A 138 1.34 3.86 -4.97
CA ARG A 138 1.64 2.49 -5.42
C ARG A 138 3.14 2.27 -5.58
N ALA A 139 3.86 3.21 -6.21
CA ALA A 139 5.30 3.09 -6.41
C ALA A 139 6.07 3.17 -5.08
N LEU A 140 5.59 3.99 -4.14
CA LEU A 140 6.16 4.11 -2.79
C LEU A 140 5.91 2.84 -1.97
N MET A 141 4.69 2.28 -1.97
CA MET A 141 4.37 1.03 -1.27
C MET A 141 5.08 -0.21 -1.83
N ALA A 142 5.57 -0.13 -3.06
CA ALA A 142 6.33 -1.21 -3.69
C ALA A 142 7.80 -1.25 -3.24
N ARG A 143 8.24 -0.27 -2.43
CA ARG A 143 9.63 -0.12 -1.98
C ARG A 143 9.66 0.04 -0.48
N ASP A 144 10.66 -0.56 0.14
CA ASP A 144 11.00 -0.23 1.51
C ASP A 144 11.82 1.06 1.52
N PHE A 145 11.91 1.69 2.69
CA PHE A 145 12.72 2.89 2.86
C PHE A 145 13.26 2.97 4.27
N CYS A 146 14.40 3.63 4.41
CA CYS A 146 14.98 4.01 5.70
C CYS A 146 15.09 5.53 5.80
N PHE A 147 15.18 6.03 7.04
CA PHE A 147 15.50 7.43 7.28
C PHE A 147 17.02 7.61 7.24
N VAL A 148 17.46 8.65 6.57
CA VAL A 148 18.87 9.00 6.39
C VAL A 148 19.09 10.47 6.73
N THR A 149 20.34 10.89 6.79
CA THR A 149 20.72 12.30 6.85
C THR A 149 20.70 12.94 5.46
N GLU A 150 20.69 14.28 5.42
CA GLU A 150 20.80 15.03 4.16
C GLU A 150 22.07 14.66 3.38
N HIS A 151 23.20 14.54 4.07
CA HIS A 151 24.49 14.20 3.45
C HIS A 151 24.47 12.81 2.80
N GLU A 152 23.89 11.81 3.48
CA GLU A 152 23.71 10.46 2.94
C GLU A 152 22.80 10.49 1.71
N ALA A 153 21.68 11.21 1.77
CA ALA A 153 20.75 11.32 0.65
C ALA A 153 21.38 11.98 -0.59
N VAL A 154 22.15 13.06 -0.40
CA VAL A 154 22.92 13.72 -1.48
C VAL A 154 23.92 12.75 -2.09
N SER A 155 24.67 12.02 -1.25
CA SER A 155 25.69 11.07 -1.66
C SER A 155 25.11 9.90 -2.45
N ALA A 156 23.97 9.34 -2.00
CA ALA A 156 23.29 8.22 -2.65
C ALA A 156 22.86 8.58 -4.07
N ASN A 157 22.22 9.74 -4.26
CA ASN A 157 21.82 10.19 -5.60
C ASN A 157 23.02 10.57 -6.48
N ALA A 158 24.09 11.15 -5.92
CA ALA A 158 25.31 11.44 -6.68
C ALA A 158 25.99 10.17 -7.19
N HIS A 159 26.10 9.15 -6.34
CA HIS A 159 26.65 7.83 -6.72
C HIS A 159 25.83 7.20 -7.85
N LEU A 160 24.50 7.20 -7.70
CA LEU A 160 23.59 6.62 -8.68
C LEU A 160 23.67 7.29 -10.06
N GLN A 161 23.91 8.60 -10.12
CA GLN A 161 24.09 9.33 -11.38
C GLN A 161 25.47 9.13 -12.02
N SER A 162 26.46 8.65 -11.27
CA SER A 162 27.81 8.38 -11.78
C SER A 162 27.97 6.99 -12.42
N GLN A 163 26.99 6.11 -12.23
CA GLN A 163 26.99 4.77 -12.83
C GLN A 163 26.52 4.83 -14.29
N PRO A 164 27.23 4.19 -15.24
CA PRO A 164 26.75 4.08 -16.61
C PRO A 164 25.45 3.25 -16.66
N ALA A 165 24.56 3.64 -17.59
CA ALA A 165 23.26 3.01 -17.81
C ALA A 165 23.36 1.54 -18.20
#